data_AF-A0A2T9ZP57-F1
#
_entry.id   AF-A0A2T9ZP57-F1
#
_cell.length_a   1.000
_cell.length_b   1.000
_cell.length_c   1.000
_cell.angle_alpha   90.00
_cell.angle_beta   90.00
_cell.angle_gamma   90.00
#
_symmetry.space_group_name_H-M   'P 1'
#
loop_
_entity.id
_entity.type
_entity.pdbx_description
1 polymer ?
#
loop_
_entity_poly.entity_id
_entity_poly.type
_entity_poly.pdbx_seq_one_letter_code
_entity_poly.pdbx_strand_id
1 'polypeptide(L)'
;MKRRYIRDPCLSHIAHWIESQGQGLEPDREQVARFLRRLDPQAGEFSFRTFSDTEYTRSGSQDPLEKALHGALDACWDQLVMLNRRGAVVTVTINRTNGAARDVAAICQVRALFVDADRGGDPGRFPLKPHIHVATSPGRYHYYWLVRDVPLQHFSVYQQLLAKRYQGDTRVQALNQSMQLPGFWRRKMITHPRLPRIAEINDHDPYRFHEIEELIAMDNEVIGKTVPH
;
A
#
# COMPACT_ATOMS: atom_id res chain seq x y z
N MET A 1 -43.35 -2.31 16.74
CA MET A 1 -42.41 -2.88 15.75
C MET A 1 -41.08 -3.17 16.43
N LYS A 2 -40.79 -4.44 16.76
CA LYS A 2 -39.48 -4.82 17.29
C LYS A 2 -38.47 -4.76 16.14
N ARG A 3 -37.49 -3.85 16.18
CA ARG A 3 -36.34 -3.89 15.27
C ARG A 3 -35.70 -5.27 15.46
N ARG A 4 -35.76 -6.14 14.45
CA ARG A 4 -34.97 -7.37 14.44
C ARG A 4 -33.51 -6.93 14.55
N TYR A 5 -32.89 -7.23 15.68
CA TYR A 5 -31.44 -7.15 15.81
C TYR A 5 -30.88 -8.21 14.86
N ILE A 6 -30.59 -7.81 13.63
CA ILE A 6 -29.86 -8.66 12.70
C ILE A 6 -28.46 -8.73 13.30
N ARG A 7 -28.10 -9.89 13.88
CA ARG A 7 -26.72 -10.15 14.29
C ARG A 7 -25.88 -9.95 13.03
N ASP A 8 -25.03 -8.93 13.04
CA ASP A 8 -24.02 -8.76 12.01
C ASP A 8 -23.10 -10.00 12.09
N PRO A 9 -23.10 -10.89 11.07
CA PRO A 9 -22.28 -12.09 11.08
C PRO A 9 -20.78 -11.74 11.23
N CYS A 10 -20.39 -10.53 10.80
CA CYS A 10 -19.03 -10.03 10.90
C CYS A 10 -18.63 -9.71 12.35
N LEU A 11 -19.56 -9.11 13.12
CA LEU A 11 -19.32 -8.83 14.54
C LEU A 11 -19.19 -10.13 15.34
N SER A 12 -19.97 -11.18 15.03
CA SER A 12 -19.83 -12.46 15.72
C SER A 12 -18.50 -13.17 15.45
N HIS A 13 -17.96 -13.07 14.23
CA HIS A 13 -16.69 -13.73 13.89
C HIS A 13 -15.47 -12.96 14.39
N ILE A 14 -15.50 -11.61 14.39
CA ILE A 14 -14.43 -10.81 14.99
C ILE A 14 -14.47 -10.95 16.51
N ALA A 15 -15.66 -10.94 17.13
CA ALA A 15 -15.79 -11.23 18.56
C ALA A 15 -15.21 -12.59 18.90
N HIS A 16 -15.52 -13.63 18.11
CA HIS A 16 -14.93 -14.95 18.28
C HIS A 16 -13.40 -14.96 18.07
N TRP A 17 -12.88 -14.22 17.08
CA TRP A 17 -11.44 -14.09 16.89
C TRP A 17 -10.77 -13.41 18.10
N ILE A 18 -11.33 -12.30 18.59
CA ILE A 18 -10.84 -11.58 19.78
C ILE A 18 -10.90 -12.49 21.01
N GLU A 19 -12.01 -13.21 21.20
CA GLU A 19 -12.19 -14.17 22.29
C GLU A 19 -11.18 -15.33 22.20
N SER A 20 -10.91 -15.85 21.00
CA SER A 20 -9.98 -16.96 20.78
C SER A 20 -8.51 -16.57 20.89
N GLN A 21 -8.14 -15.34 20.50
CA GLN A 21 -6.76 -14.87 20.48
C GLN A 21 -6.39 -13.98 21.67
N GLY A 22 -7.38 -13.52 22.45
CA GLY A 22 -7.17 -12.65 23.62
C GLY A 22 -6.62 -11.26 23.30
N GLN A 23 -6.61 -10.84 22.03
CA GLN A 23 -6.08 -9.56 21.58
C GLN A 23 -7.09 -8.79 20.74
N GLY A 24 -7.24 -7.50 21.02
CA GLY A 24 -8.03 -6.59 20.18
C GLY A 24 -7.34 -6.32 18.84
N LEU A 25 -8.12 -5.94 17.83
CA LEU A 25 -7.61 -5.46 16.54
C LEU A 25 -7.12 -4.02 16.64
N GLU A 26 -6.10 -3.80 17.48
CA GLU A 26 -5.50 -2.49 17.69
C GLU A 26 -4.45 -2.19 16.62
N PRO A 27 -4.51 -1.02 15.95
CA PRO A 27 -3.47 -0.58 15.04
C PRO A 27 -2.11 -0.35 15.72
N ASP A 28 -1.04 -0.60 14.99
CA ASP A 28 0.35 -0.38 15.40
C ASP A 28 0.83 0.99 14.92
N ARG A 29 0.74 1.98 15.81
CA ARG A 29 1.10 3.37 15.52
C ARG A 29 2.56 3.55 15.14
N GLU A 30 3.46 2.83 15.83
CA GLU A 30 4.89 2.98 15.60
C GLU A 30 5.26 2.48 14.20
N GLN A 31 4.67 1.37 13.75
CA GLN A 31 4.84 0.93 12.38
C GLN A 31 4.34 1.93 11.34
N VAL A 32 3.18 2.54 11.58
CA VAL A 32 2.65 3.58 10.69
C VAL A 32 3.63 4.76 10.61
N ALA A 33 4.11 5.23 11.76
CA ALA A 33 5.07 6.32 11.83
C ALA A 33 6.40 5.98 11.13
N ARG A 34 6.93 4.77 11.33
CA ARG A 34 8.15 4.28 10.65
C ARG A 34 7.99 4.23 9.14
N PHE A 35 6.85 3.75 8.64
CA PHE A 35 6.56 3.71 7.20
C PHE A 35 6.51 5.13 6.61
N LEU A 36 5.73 6.03 7.21
CA LEU A 36 5.55 7.38 6.70
C LEU A 36 6.86 8.19 6.76
N ARG A 37 7.60 8.10 7.87
CA ARG A 37 8.91 8.74 8.02
C ARG A 37 9.90 8.24 6.97
N ARG A 38 9.88 6.94 6.67
CA ARG A 38 10.77 6.40 5.63
C ARG A 38 10.35 6.83 4.24
N LEU A 39 9.05 6.84 3.96
CA LEU A 39 8.48 7.23 2.67
C LEU A 39 8.78 8.69 2.31
N ASP A 40 8.68 9.59 3.28
CA ASP A 40 9.01 11.01 3.12
C ASP A 40 9.34 11.65 4.48
N PRO A 41 10.63 11.76 4.85
CA PRO A 41 11.02 12.33 6.14
C PRO A 41 10.77 13.83 6.25
N GLN A 42 10.52 14.52 5.13
CA GLN A 42 10.25 15.96 5.09
C GLN A 42 8.75 16.29 4.97
N ALA A 43 7.89 15.28 4.80
CA ALA A 43 6.45 15.49 4.74
C ALA A 43 5.88 15.87 6.12
N GLY A 44 5.30 17.07 6.19
CA GLY A 44 4.43 17.44 7.31
C GLY A 44 3.05 16.78 7.26
N GLU A 45 2.61 16.36 6.06
CA GLU A 45 1.26 15.83 5.84
C GLU A 45 1.23 14.70 4.80
N PHE A 46 0.25 13.81 4.96
CA PHE A 46 -0.06 12.74 4.03
C PHE A 46 -1.54 12.73 3.67
N SER A 47 -1.84 12.11 2.54
CA SER A 47 -3.20 11.86 2.08
C SER A 47 -3.56 10.40 2.34
N PHE A 48 -4.48 10.17 3.27
CA PHE A 48 -4.99 8.85 3.62
C PHE A 48 -6.34 8.61 2.94
N ARG A 49 -6.59 7.36 2.57
CA ARG A 49 -7.92 6.92 2.15
C ARG A 49 -8.37 5.71 2.94
N THR A 50 -9.64 5.70 3.31
CA THR A 50 -10.30 4.54 3.87
C THR A 50 -11.42 4.08 2.96
N PHE A 51 -11.77 2.80 3.03
CA PHE A 51 -12.91 2.21 2.33
C PHE A 51 -13.21 0.82 2.91
N SER A 52 -14.38 0.29 2.60
CA SER A 52 -14.82 -1.05 2.99
C SER A 52 -13.99 -2.15 2.34
N ASP A 53 -13.47 -3.08 3.15
CA ASP A 53 -12.66 -4.23 2.68
C ASP A 53 -13.53 -5.37 2.09
N THR A 54 -14.84 -5.35 2.32
CA THR A 54 -15.82 -6.33 1.81
C THR A 54 -17.08 -5.66 1.30
N GLU A 55 -17.85 -6.35 0.45
CA GLU A 55 -19.15 -5.84 -0.04
C GLU A 55 -20.19 -5.74 1.07
N TYR A 56 -20.06 -6.56 2.13
CA TYR A 56 -21.01 -6.60 3.26
C TYR A 56 -21.08 -5.28 4.04
N THR A 57 -20.01 -4.48 4.05
CA THR A 57 -20.03 -3.16 4.72
C THR A 57 -20.50 -2.04 3.81
N ARG A 58 -20.82 -2.30 2.53
CA ARG A 58 -21.37 -1.31 1.59
C ARG A 58 -22.89 -1.24 1.69
N SER A 59 -23.45 -0.04 1.62
CA SER A 59 -24.89 0.19 1.60
C SER A 59 -25.27 0.86 0.27
N GLY A 60 -25.82 0.07 -0.66
CA GLY A 60 -26.10 0.55 -2.01
C GLY A 60 -24.82 0.92 -2.78
N SER A 61 -24.84 2.04 -3.51
CA SER A 61 -23.69 2.53 -4.29
C SER A 61 -22.67 3.34 -3.47
N GLN A 62 -22.96 3.64 -2.20
CA GLN A 62 -22.09 4.44 -1.34
C GLN A 62 -21.37 3.55 -0.32
N ASP A 63 -20.07 3.81 -0.16
CA ASP A 63 -19.26 3.16 0.86
C ASP A 63 -19.24 4.03 2.13
N PRO A 64 -19.90 3.61 3.23
CA PRO A 64 -19.99 4.41 4.46
C PRO A 64 -18.64 4.58 5.17
N LEU A 65 -17.63 3.79 4.79
CA LEU A 65 -16.26 3.86 5.29
C LEU A 65 -15.31 4.55 4.31
N GLU A 66 -15.80 5.02 3.15
CA GLU A 66 -15.00 5.83 2.25
C GLU A 66 -14.78 7.23 2.85
N LYS A 67 -13.51 7.53 3.14
CA LYS A 67 -13.05 8.86 3.59
C LYS A 67 -11.72 9.17 2.94
N ALA A 68 -11.53 10.45 2.62
CA ALA A 68 -10.22 11.03 2.34
C ALA A 68 -9.85 11.92 3.53
N LEU A 69 -8.67 11.70 4.10
CA LEU A 69 -8.14 12.48 5.21
C LEU A 69 -6.79 13.05 4.78
N HIS A 70 -6.58 14.33 5.02
CA HIS A 70 -5.37 15.04 4.65
C HIS A 70 -4.80 15.71 5.90
N GLY A 71 -3.53 15.45 6.20
CA GLY A 71 -2.86 16.07 7.34
C GLY A 71 -1.73 15.21 7.91
N ALA A 72 -1.14 15.69 9.00
CA ALA A 72 -0.17 14.95 9.78
C ALA A 72 -0.77 13.66 10.36
N LEU A 73 0.08 12.65 10.60
CA LEU A 73 -0.35 11.38 11.20
C LEU A 73 -1.08 11.62 12.53
N ASP A 74 -0.53 12.46 13.40
CA ASP A 74 -1.07 12.75 14.73
C ASP A 74 -2.48 13.33 14.67
N ALA A 75 -2.71 14.28 13.75
CA ALA A 75 -4.02 14.89 13.54
C ALA A 75 -5.05 13.90 12.96
N CYS A 76 -4.60 12.92 12.18
CA CYS A 76 -5.47 11.94 11.53
C CYS A 76 -5.68 10.65 12.36
N TRP A 77 -4.85 10.41 13.39
CA TRP A 77 -4.69 9.10 14.03
C TRP A 77 -6.00 8.55 14.58
N ASP A 78 -6.70 9.30 15.43
CA ASP A 78 -7.91 8.83 16.11
C ASP A 78 -9.02 8.50 15.12
N GLN A 79 -9.17 9.30 14.06
CA GLN A 79 -10.16 9.05 13.02
C GLN A 79 -9.81 7.81 12.19
N LEU A 80 -8.53 7.60 11.86
CA LEU A 80 -8.04 6.40 11.17
C LEU A 80 -8.26 5.14 12.02
N VAL A 81 -7.95 5.18 13.31
CA VAL A 81 -8.20 4.08 14.26
C VAL A 81 -9.69 3.77 14.35
N MET A 82 -10.53 4.80 14.49
CA MET A 82 -11.98 4.63 14.53
C MET A 82 -12.50 3.96 13.24
N LEU A 83 -12.07 4.42 12.07
CA LEU A 83 -12.47 3.85 10.77
C LEU A 83 -11.98 2.40 10.63
N ASN A 84 -10.73 2.11 11.02
CA ASN A 84 -10.19 0.75 10.96
C ASN A 84 -10.91 -0.20 11.93
N ARG A 85 -11.26 0.27 13.14
CA ARG A 85 -12.08 -0.49 14.10
C ARG A 85 -13.46 -0.82 13.55
N ARG A 86 -14.04 0.07 12.73
CA ARG A 86 -15.29 -0.15 11.99
C ARG A 86 -15.13 -1.05 10.75
N GLY A 87 -13.92 -1.51 10.46
CA GLY A 87 -13.63 -2.45 9.37
C GLY A 87 -13.10 -1.82 8.08
N ALA A 88 -12.73 -0.54 8.09
CA ALA A 88 -12.17 0.10 6.92
C ALA A 88 -10.73 -0.36 6.68
N VAL A 89 -10.38 -0.60 5.42
CA VAL A 89 -8.97 -0.59 4.99
C VAL A 89 -8.45 0.81 5.16
N VAL A 90 -7.23 0.96 5.67
CA VAL A 90 -6.51 2.24 5.69
C VAL A 90 -5.38 2.18 4.67
N THR A 91 -5.33 3.18 3.80
CA THR A 91 -4.33 3.33 2.74
C THR A 91 -3.73 4.73 2.76
N VAL A 92 -2.54 4.89 2.21
CA VAL A 92 -1.89 6.19 1.99
C VAL A 92 -1.58 6.37 0.51
N THR A 93 -1.83 7.56 -0.03
CA THR A 93 -1.37 7.92 -1.37
C THR A 93 0.15 8.03 -1.36
N ILE A 94 0.80 7.20 -2.16
CA ILE A 94 2.27 7.05 -2.12
C ILE A 94 2.94 8.32 -2.63
N ASN A 95 2.58 8.77 -3.82
CA ASN A 95 3.14 9.98 -4.40
C ASN A 95 2.64 11.23 -3.69
N ARG A 96 3.47 12.28 -3.71
CA ARG A 96 3.20 13.51 -2.97
C ARG A 96 2.05 14.27 -3.60
N THR A 97 1.05 14.59 -2.79
CA THR A 97 -0.06 15.48 -3.14
C THR A 97 0.28 16.91 -2.77
N ASN A 98 -0.37 17.88 -3.41
CA ASN A 98 -0.38 19.29 -3.01
C ASN A 98 -1.17 19.57 -1.70
N GLY A 99 -1.79 18.54 -1.10
CA GLY A 99 -2.54 18.62 0.16
C GLY A 99 -4.00 19.02 0.01
N ALA A 100 -4.47 19.36 -1.21
CA ALA A 100 -5.80 19.90 -1.44
C ALA A 100 -6.79 18.91 -2.07
N ALA A 101 -6.31 17.91 -2.83
CA ALA A 101 -7.16 16.99 -3.56
C ALA A 101 -6.54 15.60 -3.74
N ARG A 102 -7.36 14.66 -4.25
CA ARG A 102 -7.02 13.23 -4.44
C ARG A 102 -6.80 12.82 -5.90
N ASP A 103 -7.09 13.70 -6.84
CA ASP A 103 -6.98 13.40 -8.26
C ASP A 103 -5.51 13.39 -8.71
N VAL A 104 -5.29 12.98 -9.97
CA VAL A 104 -3.94 12.94 -10.56
C VAL A 104 -3.34 14.35 -10.68
N ALA A 105 -4.16 15.38 -10.91
CA ALA A 105 -3.70 16.76 -11.05
C ALA A 105 -3.15 17.34 -9.72
N ALA A 106 -3.58 16.80 -8.59
CA ALA A 106 -3.07 17.14 -7.27
C ALA A 106 -1.69 16.53 -6.95
N ILE A 107 -1.18 15.59 -7.77
CA ILE A 107 0.11 14.94 -7.54
C ILE A 107 1.23 15.84 -8.05
N CYS A 108 2.14 16.23 -7.15
CA CYS A 108 3.24 17.16 -7.45
C CYS A 108 4.61 16.49 -7.56
N GLN A 109 4.77 15.26 -7.04
CA GLN A 109 6.06 14.55 -7.10
C GLN A 109 5.88 13.04 -6.97
N VAL A 110 6.63 12.27 -7.76
CA VAL A 110 6.79 10.82 -7.54
C VAL A 110 7.68 10.61 -6.31
N ARG A 111 7.16 9.93 -5.29
CA ARG A 111 7.97 9.56 -4.11
C ARG A 111 8.67 8.22 -4.29
N ALA A 112 7.96 7.28 -4.91
CA ALA A 112 8.44 5.91 -5.02
C ALA A 112 7.83 5.21 -6.23
N LEU A 113 8.59 4.30 -6.82
CA LEU A 113 8.05 3.19 -7.61
C LEU A 113 7.83 1.99 -6.69
N PHE A 114 6.91 1.10 -7.03
CA PHE A 114 6.53 0.02 -6.13
C PHE A 114 5.90 -1.18 -6.83
N VAL A 115 6.04 -2.36 -6.21
CA VAL A 115 5.45 -3.60 -6.70
C VAL A 115 4.54 -4.17 -5.61
N ASP A 116 3.28 -4.46 -5.97
CA ASP A 116 2.39 -5.34 -5.19
C ASP A 116 2.61 -6.79 -5.67
N ALA A 117 3.44 -7.52 -4.93
CA ALA A 117 3.89 -8.86 -5.30
C ALA A 117 2.99 -9.93 -4.67
N ASP A 118 2.19 -10.57 -5.52
CA ASP A 118 1.25 -11.63 -5.14
C ASP A 118 1.90 -13.00 -4.94
N ARG A 119 3.12 -13.17 -5.43
CA ARG A 119 3.90 -14.41 -5.32
C ARG A 119 5.26 -14.05 -4.73
N GLY A 120 5.48 -14.50 -3.50
CA GLY A 120 6.63 -14.22 -2.67
C GLY A 120 7.92 -14.40 -3.46
N GLY A 121 8.71 -13.34 -3.50
CA GLY A 121 10.07 -13.37 -3.98
C GLY A 121 10.93 -12.72 -2.94
N ASP A 122 12.04 -13.38 -2.58
CA ASP A 122 13.13 -12.80 -1.82
C ASP A 122 13.47 -11.39 -2.37
N PRO A 123 13.59 -10.35 -1.53
CA PRO A 123 14.08 -9.03 -1.98
C PRO A 123 15.43 -9.11 -2.73
N GLY A 124 16.23 -10.15 -2.53
CA GLY A 124 17.46 -10.40 -3.29
C GLY A 124 17.28 -10.61 -4.80
N ARG A 125 16.05 -10.79 -5.29
CA ARG A 125 15.77 -10.91 -6.74
C ARG A 125 15.85 -9.59 -7.51
N PHE A 126 15.88 -8.47 -6.81
CA PHE A 126 15.88 -7.14 -7.42
C PHE A 126 17.32 -6.65 -7.61
N PRO A 127 17.68 -6.08 -8.78
CA PRO A 127 19.01 -5.49 -8.99
C PRO A 127 19.26 -4.30 -8.06
N LEU A 128 18.19 -3.58 -7.68
CA LEU A 128 18.23 -2.49 -6.73
C LEU A 128 17.52 -2.87 -5.44
N LYS A 129 18.15 -2.56 -4.30
CA LYS A 129 17.58 -2.82 -2.98
C LYS A 129 16.34 -1.94 -2.74
N PRO A 130 15.18 -2.51 -2.38
CA PRO A 130 14.01 -1.71 -1.99
C PRO A 130 14.29 -0.94 -0.69
N HIS A 131 13.82 0.30 -0.60
CA HIS A 131 13.92 1.08 0.64
C HIS A 131 12.93 0.63 1.71
N ILE A 132 11.76 0.15 1.28
CA ILE A 132 10.72 -0.38 2.17
C ILE A 132 10.23 -1.71 1.64
N HIS A 133 10.20 -2.70 2.51
CA HIS A 133 9.62 -4.02 2.26
C HIS A 133 8.51 -4.26 3.29
N VAL A 134 7.29 -4.50 2.83
CA VAL A 134 6.11 -4.77 3.67
C VAL A 134 5.61 -6.18 3.40
N ALA A 135 5.53 -7.00 4.44
CA ALA A 135 4.78 -8.25 4.42
C ALA A 135 3.28 -7.96 4.61
N THR A 136 2.48 -8.20 3.58
CA THR A 136 1.03 -7.94 3.61
C THR A 136 0.23 -9.16 4.05
N SER A 137 0.69 -10.34 3.66
CA SER A 137 0.17 -11.64 4.11
C SER A 137 1.18 -12.75 3.77
N PRO A 138 0.98 -14.00 4.23
CA PRO A 138 1.91 -15.08 3.93
C PRO A 138 2.20 -15.19 2.42
N GLY A 139 3.47 -14.98 2.03
CA GLY A 139 3.92 -15.04 0.64
C GLY A 139 3.52 -13.85 -0.23
N ARG A 140 3.02 -12.73 0.32
CA ARG A 140 2.64 -11.52 -0.43
C ARG A 140 3.28 -10.28 0.19
N TYR A 141 3.83 -9.44 -0.67
CA TYR A 141 4.70 -8.34 -0.25
C TYR A 141 4.46 -7.08 -1.06
N HIS A 142 4.69 -5.92 -0.45
CA HIS A 142 4.93 -4.69 -1.19
C HIS A 142 6.41 -4.33 -1.10
N TYR A 143 6.97 -3.89 -2.22
CA TYR A 143 8.32 -3.35 -2.30
C TYR A 143 8.27 -1.92 -2.82
N TYR A 144 9.00 -1.01 -2.19
CA TYR A 144 9.04 0.40 -2.56
C TYR A 144 10.47 0.86 -2.77
N TRP A 145 10.72 1.49 -3.92
CA TRP A 145 11.97 2.17 -4.26
C TRP A 145 11.69 3.67 -4.32
N LEU A 146 12.17 4.39 -3.32
CA LEU A 146 12.11 5.83 -3.25
C LEU A 146 12.97 6.47 -4.34
N VAL A 147 12.47 7.56 -4.90
CA VAL A 147 13.10 8.27 -6.01
C VAL A 147 13.06 9.77 -5.78
N ARG A 148 13.99 10.52 -6.38
CA ARG A 148 14.08 11.98 -6.23
C ARG A 148 13.58 12.78 -7.44
N ASP A 149 13.73 12.26 -8.64
CA ASP A 149 13.61 13.02 -9.89
C ASP A 149 12.94 12.26 -11.04
N VAL A 150 12.07 11.28 -10.75
CA VAL A 150 11.22 10.63 -11.76
C VAL A 150 10.15 11.62 -12.26
N PRO A 151 10.08 11.92 -13.57
CA PRO A 151 9.02 12.75 -14.13
C PRO A 151 7.64 12.11 -13.96
N LEU A 152 6.62 12.90 -13.60
CA LEU A 152 5.24 12.41 -13.38
C LEU A 152 4.71 11.60 -14.56
N GLN A 153 4.98 12.06 -15.79
CA GLN A 153 4.53 11.42 -17.03
C GLN A 153 5.13 10.02 -17.27
N HIS A 154 6.27 9.69 -16.65
CA HIS A 154 6.91 8.37 -16.80
C HIS A 154 6.38 7.35 -15.78
N PHE A 155 5.75 7.79 -14.69
CA PHE A 155 5.36 6.94 -13.57
C PHE A 155 4.53 5.72 -13.98
N SER A 156 3.46 5.93 -14.76
CA SER A 156 2.53 4.85 -15.12
C SER A 156 3.21 3.79 -15.98
N VAL A 157 4.08 4.19 -16.92
CA VAL A 157 4.82 3.26 -17.78
C VAL A 157 5.79 2.44 -16.94
N TYR A 158 6.52 3.09 -16.02
CA TYR A 158 7.50 2.43 -15.16
C TYR A 158 6.83 1.43 -14.21
N GLN A 159 5.68 1.80 -13.61
CA GLN A 159 4.89 0.87 -12.79
C GLN A 159 4.43 -0.37 -13.58
N GLN A 160 3.97 -0.20 -14.82
CA GLN A 160 3.59 -1.33 -15.66
C GLN A 160 4.77 -2.26 -15.95
N LEU A 161 5.94 -1.70 -16.28
CA LEU A 161 7.15 -2.46 -16.55
C LEU A 161 7.61 -3.23 -15.31
N LEU A 162 7.62 -2.59 -14.14
CA LEU A 162 7.93 -3.24 -12.86
C LEU A 162 6.97 -4.38 -12.55
N ALA A 163 5.67 -4.15 -12.66
CA ALA A 163 4.66 -5.16 -12.42
C ALA A 163 4.81 -6.35 -13.38
N LYS A 164 5.09 -6.10 -14.66
CA LYS A 164 5.35 -7.17 -15.64
C LYS A 164 6.62 -7.96 -15.33
N ARG A 165 7.75 -7.28 -15.10
CA ARG A 165 9.06 -7.92 -14.84
C ARG A 165 9.03 -8.75 -13.55
N TYR A 166 8.38 -8.25 -12.51
CA TYR A 166 8.40 -8.86 -11.17
C TYR A 166 7.08 -9.53 -10.76
N GLN A 167 6.21 -9.82 -11.73
CA GLN A 167 4.93 -10.52 -11.55
C GLN A 167 4.03 -9.88 -10.47
N GLY A 168 3.98 -8.55 -10.46
CA GLY A 168 3.10 -7.76 -9.60
C GLY A 168 1.76 -7.41 -10.25
N ASP A 169 0.88 -6.75 -9.49
CA ASP A 169 -0.41 -6.27 -9.99
C ASP A 169 -0.23 -5.07 -10.95
N THR A 170 -0.51 -5.28 -12.24
CA THR A 170 -0.38 -4.25 -13.28
C THR A 170 -1.42 -3.13 -13.17
N ARG A 171 -2.45 -3.27 -12.33
CA ARG A 171 -3.44 -2.21 -12.08
C ARG A 171 -2.92 -1.13 -11.16
N VAL A 172 -1.83 -1.40 -10.43
CA VAL A 172 -1.19 -0.51 -9.46
C VAL A 172 -0.24 0.44 -10.21
N GLN A 173 -0.81 1.39 -10.95
CA GLN A 173 -0.05 2.23 -11.89
C GLN A 173 -0.44 3.71 -11.90
N ALA A 174 -1.51 4.08 -11.20
CA ALA A 174 -2.00 5.46 -11.19
C ALA A 174 -1.08 6.38 -10.37
N LEU A 175 -0.85 7.62 -10.82
CA LEU A 175 -0.04 8.59 -10.08
C LEU A 175 -0.56 8.83 -8.65
N ASN A 176 -1.88 8.86 -8.48
CA ASN A 176 -2.57 9.01 -7.20
C ASN A 176 -2.91 7.66 -6.54
N GLN A 177 -2.15 6.60 -6.86
CA GLN A 177 -2.34 5.28 -6.27
C GLN A 177 -2.15 5.34 -4.75
N SER A 178 -3.16 4.86 -4.04
CA SER A 178 -3.06 4.62 -2.60
C SER A 178 -2.77 3.14 -2.36
N MET A 179 -1.79 2.90 -1.49
CA MET A 179 -1.38 1.56 -1.09
C MET A 179 -1.73 1.33 0.37
N GLN A 180 -1.92 0.08 0.74
CA GLN A 180 -2.23 -0.26 2.12
C GLN A 180 -1.12 0.20 3.06
N LEU A 181 -1.51 0.89 4.14
CA LEU A 181 -0.61 1.39 5.17
C LEU A 181 -0.34 0.27 6.20
N PRO A 182 0.91 -0.22 6.34
CA PRO A 182 1.24 -1.20 7.38
C PRO A 182 0.98 -0.63 8.78
N GLY A 183 0.59 -1.51 9.71
CA GLY A 183 0.15 -1.13 11.05
C GLY A 183 -1.37 -0.94 11.20
N PHE A 184 -2.16 -1.02 10.12
CA PHE A 184 -3.62 -1.12 10.20
C PHE A 184 -4.13 -2.51 9.79
N TRP A 185 -5.18 -2.99 10.46
CA TRP A 185 -5.75 -4.31 10.21
C TRP A 185 -6.56 -4.35 8.90
N ARG A 186 -6.48 -5.49 8.19
CA ARG A 186 -7.33 -5.90 7.07
C ARG A 186 -8.27 -6.99 7.49
N ARG A 187 -9.48 -6.96 6.93
CA ARG A 187 -10.59 -7.83 7.32
C ARG A 187 -11.30 -8.48 6.14
N LYS A 188 -10.70 -8.45 4.94
CA LYS A 188 -11.21 -9.11 3.74
C LYS A 188 -11.62 -10.56 4.01
N MET A 189 -10.83 -11.28 4.80
CA MET A 189 -11.22 -12.55 5.42
C MET A 189 -11.47 -12.31 6.91
N ILE A 190 -12.73 -12.27 7.30
CA ILE A 190 -13.15 -11.92 8.67
C ILE A 190 -12.60 -12.91 9.71
N THR A 191 -12.46 -14.19 9.35
CA THR A 191 -11.92 -15.25 10.21
C THR A 191 -10.39 -15.21 10.34
N HIS A 192 -9.72 -14.46 9.47
CA HIS A 192 -8.26 -14.37 9.41
C HIS A 192 -7.85 -12.91 9.17
N PRO A 193 -8.15 -12.00 10.12
CA PRO A 193 -7.74 -10.61 10.00
C PRO A 193 -6.20 -10.56 9.91
N ARG A 194 -5.69 -9.63 9.10
CA ARG A 194 -4.26 -9.51 8.83
C ARG A 194 -3.77 -8.13 9.19
N LEU A 195 -2.61 -8.06 9.83
CA LEU A 195 -1.93 -6.81 10.10
C LEU A 195 -0.66 -6.76 9.25
N PRO A 196 -0.66 -6.06 8.10
CA PRO A 196 0.57 -5.88 7.34
C PRO A 196 1.63 -5.17 8.17
N ARG A 197 2.87 -5.63 8.00
CA ARG A 197 4.02 -5.13 8.74
C ARG A 197 5.18 -4.88 7.80
N ILE A 198 5.92 -3.83 8.09
CA ILE A 198 7.27 -3.61 7.59
C ILE A 198 8.10 -4.83 7.97
N ALA A 199 8.58 -5.55 6.96
CA ALA A 199 9.54 -6.63 7.11
C ALA A 199 10.96 -6.06 7.20
N GLU A 200 11.28 -5.05 6.39
CA GLU A 200 12.58 -4.39 6.35
C GLU A 200 12.45 -2.93 5.94
N ILE A 201 13.30 -2.07 6.51
CA ILE A 201 13.57 -0.72 6.03
C ILE A 201 15.07 -0.64 5.75
N ASN A 202 15.40 -0.13 4.58
CA ASN A 202 16.78 0.09 4.15
C ASN A 202 17.07 1.59 4.11
N ASP A 203 18.18 2.01 4.73
CA ASP A 203 18.49 3.41 5.01
C ASP A 203 19.51 4.03 4.03
N HIS A 204 19.38 3.68 2.74
CA HIS A 204 20.15 4.33 1.69
C HIS A 204 19.37 5.48 1.04
N ASP A 205 20.09 6.35 0.32
CA ASP A 205 19.48 7.48 -0.36
C ASP A 205 18.43 7.06 -1.41
N PRO A 206 17.41 7.90 -1.67
CA PRO A 206 16.51 7.73 -2.81
C PRO A 206 17.28 7.69 -4.14
N TYR A 207 16.86 6.79 -5.03
CA TYR A 207 17.46 6.63 -6.35
C TYR A 207 17.17 7.85 -7.25
N ARG A 208 18.13 8.19 -8.12
CA ARG A 208 17.88 9.02 -9.31
C ARG A 208 17.09 8.26 -10.33
N PHE A 209 16.49 9.01 -11.22
CA PHE A 209 15.74 8.51 -12.35
C PHE A 209 16.58 7.56 -13.21
N HIS A 210 17.86 7.87 -13.50
CA HIS A 210 18.70 6.96 -14.27
C HIS A 210 19.10 5.68 -13.52
N GLU A 211 19.19 5.72 -12.17
CA GLU A 211 19.53 4.54 -11.37
C GLU A 211 18.35 3.56 -11.38
N ILE A 212 17.11 4.07 -11.34
CA ILE A 212 15.90 3.23 -11.31
C ILE A 212 15.64 2.50 -12.64
N GLU A 213 16.26 2.93 -13.74
CA GLU A 213 16.12 2.25 -15.04
C GLU A 213 16.64 0.82 -15.00
N GLU A 214 17.64 0.51 -14.17
CA GLU A 214 18.14 -0.86 -13.96
C GLU A 214 17.05 -1.80 -13.43
N LEU A 215 16.08 -1.27 -12.68
CA LEU A 215 14.96 -2.03 -12.14
C LEU A 215 13.95 -2.43 -13.22
N ILE A 216 13.85 -1.66 -14.30
CA ILE A 216 12.89 -1.91 -15.40
C ILE A 216 13.54 -2.40 -16.69
N ALA A 217 14.87 -2.33 -16.80
CA ALA A 217 15.61 -2.85 -17.94
C ALA A 217 15.28 -4.33 -18.13
N MET A 218 14.79 -4.69 -19.32
CA MET A 218 14.67 -6.08 -19.71
C MET A 218 16.06 -6.56 -20.15
N ASP A 219 16.47 -7.74 -19.69
CA ASP A 219 17.75 -8.32 -20.08
C ASP A 219 17.77 -8.45 -21.61
N ASN A 220 18.68 -7.73 -22.26
CA ASN A 220 18.88 -7.80 -23.71
C ASN A 220 19.56 -9.14 -24.06
N GLU A 221 18.84 -10.25 -23.97
CA GLU A 221 19.26 -11.52 -24.56
C GLU A 221 18.02 -12.28 -25.07
N VAL A 222 17.76 -12.21 -26.38
CA VAL A 222 17.80 -13.33 -27.34
C VAL A 222 17.57 -12.76 -28.76
N ILE A 223 18.60 -12.18 -29.39
CA ILE A 223 18.80 -12.28 -30.86
C ILE A 223 20.31 -12.43 -31.09
N GLY A 224 20.83 -13.58 -30.69
CA GLY A 224 22.20 -14.00 -30.91
C GLY A 224 22.25 -15.48 -31.28
N LYS A 225 21.38 -15.91 -32.20
CA LYS A 225 21.53 -17.22 -32.86
C LYS A 225 22.30 -17.01 -34.17
N THR A 226 23.61 -17.14 -34.03
CA THR A 226 24.49 -17.87 -34.95
C THR A 226 23.87 -18.32 -36.27
N VAL A 227 24.29 -17.71 -37.37
CA VAL A 227 24.27 -18.34 -38.69
C VAL A 227 25.65 -18.99 -38.87
N PRO A 228 25.75 -20.33 -38.96
CA PRO A 228 26.99 -20.95 -39.38
C PRO A 228 27.22 -20.73 -40.87
N HIS A 229 28.49 -20.59 -41.24
CA HIS A 229 29.00 -20.46 -42.60
C HIS A 229 28.47 -21.52 -43.57
#